data_AF-A0A2J0LJS5-F1
#
_entry.id   AF-A0A2J0LJS5-F1
#
_cell.length_a   1.000
_cell.length_b   1.000
_cell.length_c   1.000
_cell.angle_alpha   90.00
_cell.angle_beta   90.00
_cell.angle_gamma   90.00
#
_symmetry.space_group_name_H-M   'P 1'
#
loop_
_entity.id
_entity.type
_entity.pdbx_description
1 polymer ?
#
loop_
_entity_poly.entity_id
_entity_poly.type
_entity_poly.pdbx_seq_one_letter_code
_entity_poly.pdbx_strand_id
1 'polypeptide(L)'
;MEITEVRISQKEGVNNKLRAYAAITIDNVFVVRNIKIIEGKSGLFIAMPSRKIKEPCPKCNHKNAIRSKFCNECGSQLPVQTHPVSPNPEAEHNLRQAEHKDIAHPITAQAREYIQKKILDAYQIEKDKK
;
A
#
# COMPACT_ATOMS: atom_id res chain seq x y z
N MET A 1 -19.93 7.83 8.21
CA MET A 1 -19.03 7.46 7.11
C MET A 1 -19.70 6.36 6.32
N GLU A 2 -20.17 6.69 5.13
CA GLU A 2 -20.78 5.79 4.16
C GLU A 2 -19.89 5.71 2.92
N ILE A 3 -19.68 4.51 2.38
CA ILE A 3 -19.09 4.36 1.05
C ILE A 3 -20.22 4.44 0.03
N THR A 4 -20.29 5.56 -0.69
CA THR A 4 -21.37 5.87 -1.62
C THR A 4 -21.10 5.35 -3.03
N GLU A 5 -19.83 5.14 -3.38
CA GLU A 5 -19.45 4.58 -4.67
C GLU A 5 -18.22 3.69 -4.53
N VAL A 6 -18.19 2.58 -5.27
CA VAL A 6 -17.02 1.72 -5.43
C VAL A 6 -16.77 1.51 -6.92
N ARG A 7 -15.56 1.82 -7.38
CA ARG A 7 -15.10 1.54 -8.74
C ARG A 7 -13.99 0.51 -8.69
N ILE A 8 -14.12 -0.57 -9.44
CA ILE A 8 -13.11 -1.60 -9.52
C ILE A 8 -12.41 -1.50 -10.88
N SER A 9 -11.11 -1.77 -10.89
CA SER A 9 -10.27 -1.80 -12.08
C SER A 9 -9.50 -3.11 -12.05
N GLN A 10 -10.00 -4.10 -12.79
CA GLN A 10 -9.36 -5.40 -12.91
C GLN A 10 -7.97 -5.24 -13.52
N LYS A 11 -6.97 -5.77 -12.82
CA LYS A 11 -5.59 -5.78 -13.28
C LYS A 11 -4.90 -6.99 -12.69
N GLU A 12 -4.58 -7.95 -13.54
CA GLU A 12 -3.78 -9.09 -13.14
C GLU A 12 -2.32 -8.66 -13.02
N GLY A 13 -1.77 -8.77 -11.81
CA GLY A 13 -0.35 -8.50 -11.57
C GLY A 13 0.54 -9.67 -11.99
N VAL A 14 1.83 -9.39 -12.19
CA VAL A 14 2.87 -10.35 -12.63
C VAL A 14 2.93 -11.65 -11.81
N ASN A 15 2.50 -11.62 -10.54
CA ASN A 15 2.52 -12.76 -9.62
C ASN A 15 1.13 -13.30 -9.25
N ASN A 16 0.06 -12.92 -9.98
CA ASN A 16 -1.36 -13.27 -9.72
C ASN A 16 -1.94 -12.92 -8.34
N LYS A 17 -1.11 -12.48 -7.38
CA LYS A 17 -1.57 -12.06 -6.04
C LYS A 17 -2.43 -10.81 -6.09
N LEU A 18 -2.11 -9.86 -6.96
CA LEU A 18 -2.92 -8.67 -7.18
C LEU A 18 -4.02 -9.01 -8.18
N ARG A 19 -5.28 -8.89 -7.74
CA ARG A 19 -6.45 -9.22 -8.55
C ARG A 19 -7.07 -7.98 -9.19
N ALA A 20 -7.15 -6.88 -8.45
CA ALA A 20 -7.70 -5.63 -8.94
C ALA A 20 -7.24 -4.43 -8.10
N TYR A 21 -7.48 -3.24 -8.63
CA TYR A 21 -7.50 -2.00 -7.86
C TYR A 21 -8.94 -1.57 -7.61
N ALA A 22 -9.15 -0.88 -6.51
CA ALA A 22 -10.41 -0.25 -6.15
C ALA A 22 -10.19 1.24 -5.86
N ALA A 23 -11.21 2.03 -6.18
CA ALA A 23 -11.37 3.40 -5.71
C ALA A 23 -12.74 3.52 -5.04
N ILE A 24 -12.79 4.16 -3.88
CA ILE A 24 -14.03 4.38 -3.13
C ILE A 24 -14.32 5.87 -3.01
N THR A 25 -15.60 6.23 -3.05
CA THR A 25 -16.09 7.56 -2.70
C THR A 25 -16.78 7.46 -1.33
N ILE A 26 -16.37 8.32 -0.40
CA ILE A 26 -16.89 8.40 0.96
C ILE A 26 -17.80 9.62 1.04
N ASP A 27 -19.01 9.41 1.54
CA ASP A 27 -20.04 10.43 1.78
C ASP A 27 -20.28 11.37 0.57
N ASN A 28 -20.05 10.90 -0.66
CA ASN A 28 -20.09 11.70 -1.91
C ASN A 28 -19.13 12.90 -1.97
N VAL A 29 -18.16 13.02 -1.07
CA VAL A 29 -17.30 14.21 -0.94
C VAL A 29 -15.81 13.92 -1.02
N PHE A 30 -15.40 12.66 -0.82
CA PHE A 30 -13.97 12.32 -0.74
C PHE A 30 -13.66 11.00 -1.44
N VAL A 31 -12.62 10.97 -2.28
CA VAL A 31 -12.25 9.77 -3.04
C VAL A 31 -10.90 9.23 -2.57
N VAL A 32 -10.85 7.95 -2.24
CA VAL A 32 -9.62 7.20 -1.98
C VAL A 32 -9.36 6.25 -3.15
N ARG A 33 -8.22 6.44 -3.82
CA ARG A 33 -7.78 5.63 -4.97
C ARG A 33 -6.67 4.66 -4.59
N ASN A 34 -6.39 3.72 -5.48
CA ASN A 34 -5.28 2.77 -5.39
C ASN A 34 -5.36 1.82 -4.18
N ILE A 35 -6.57 1.49 -3.73
CA ILE A 35 -6.78 0.36 -2.82
C ILE A 35 -6.54 -0.91 -3.63
N LYS A 36 -5.74 -1.85 -3.12
CA LYS A 36 -5.43 -3.10 -3.82
C LYS A 36 -6.30 -4.23 -3.29
N ILE A 37 -6.87 -5.04 -4.19
CA ILE A 37 -7.51 -6.31 -3.84
C ILE A 37 -6.50 -7.41 -4.08
N ILE A 38 -6.12 -8.10 -3.01
CA ILE A 38 -5.04 -9.08 -2.99
C ILE A 38 -5.59 -10.44 -2.56
N GLU A 39 -5.13 -11.48 -3.22
CA GLU A 39 -5.37 -12.86 -2.82
C GLU A 39 -4.25 -13.32 -1.88
N GLY A 40 -4.63 -13.59 -0.63
CA GLY A 40 -3.77 -14.18 0.39
C GLY A 40 -4.04 -15.68 0.56
N LYS A 41 -3.34 -16.30 1.51
CA LYS A 41 -3.54 -17.72 1.86
C LYS A 41 -4.94 -18.01 2.40
N SER A 42 -5.55 -17.05 3.08
CA SER A 42 -6.85 -17.15 3.75
C SER A 42 -7.98 -16.50 2.95
N GLY A 43 -7.77 -16.22 1.66
CA GLY A 43 -8.76 -15.58 0.78
C GLY A 43 -8.41 -14.15 0.38
N LEU A 44 -9.39 -13.46 -0.19
CA LEU A 44 -9.26 -12.09 -0.68
C LEU A 44 -9.28 -11.08 0.47
N PHE A 45 -8.41 -10.10 0.41
CA PHE A 45 -8.36 -8.99 1.34
C PHE A 45 -7.97 -7.69 0.63
N ILE A 46 -8.18 -6.56 1.30
CA ILE A 46 -7.79 -5.25 0.77
C ILE A 46 -6.49 -4.77 1.41
N ALA A 47 -5.62 -4.16 0.61
CA ALA A 47 -4.50 -3.38 1.10
C ALA A 47 -4.72 -1.91 0.75
N MET A 48 -4.59 -1.06 1.76
CA MET A 48 -4.76 0.38 1.62
C MET A 48 -3.71 1.00 0.68
N PRO A 49 -4.00 2.17 0.09
CA PRO A 49 -3.03 2.86 -0.74
C PRO A 49 -1.81 3.23 0.10
N SER A 50 -0.64 2.77 -0.34
CA SER A 50 0.62 2.97 0.38
C SER A 50 1.68 3.62 -0.50
N ARG A 51 2.59 4.36 0.14
CA ARG A 51 3.75 4.97 -0.49
C ARG A 51 5.03 4.52 0.20
N LYS A 52 6.05 4.20 -0.59
CA LYS A 52 7.39 3.98 -0.07
C LYS A 52 7.94 5.29 0.49
N ILE A 53 8.38 5.28 1.74
CA ILE A 53 8.96 6.44 2.41
C ILE A 53 10.30 6.76 1.75
N LYS A 54 10.58 8.07 1.65
CA LYS A 54 11.84 8.60 1.15
C LYS A 54 12.41 9.59 2.15
N GLU A 55 13.74 9.61 2.27
CA GLU A 55 14.46 10.52 3.16
C GLU A 55 15.20 11.58 2.34
N PRO A 56 15.13 12.86 2.74
CA PRO A 56 15.87 13.92 2.08
C PRO A 56 17.37 13.80 2.37
N CYS A 57 18.18 14.05 1.36
CA CYS A 57 19.62 14.19 1.51
C CYS A 57 19.97 15.46 2.32
N PRO A 58 20.84 15.40 3.34
CA PRO A 58 21.22 16.59 4.12
C PRO A 58 22.04 17.61 3.31
N LYS A 59 22.65 17.20 2.19
CA LYS A 59 23.46 18.07 1.33
C LYS A 59 22.65 18.78 0.24
N CYS A 60 21.81 18.05 -0.49
CA CYS A 60 21.09 18.57 -1.67
C CYS A 60 19.56 18.46 -1.58
N ASN A 61 19.02 17.93 -0.49
CA ASN A 61 17.59 17.73 -0.26
C ASN A 61 16.87 16.77 -1.23
N HIS A 62 17.59 16.05 -2.09
CA HIS A 62 17.01 15.02 -2.94
C HIS A 62 16.38 13.89 -2.10
N LYS A 63 15.20 13.41 -2.49
CA LYS A 63 14.43 12.37 -1.76
C LYS A 63 14.88 10.98 -2.17
N ASN A 64 15.78 10.40 -1.39
CA ASN A 64 16.33 9.06 -1.62
C ASN A 64 15.44 7.98 -0.99
N ALA A 65 15.55 6.75 -1.47
CA ALA A 65 14.90 5.63 -0.80
C ALA A 65 15.46 5.49 0.63
N ILE A 66 14.62 5.09 1.58
CA ILE A 66 15.10 4.68 2.91
C ILE A 66 16.23 3.66 2.74
N ARG A 67 17.33 3.83 3.50
CA ARG A 67 18.57 3.03 3.47
C ARG A 67 19.47 3.17 2.24
N SER A 68 19.24 4.14 1.36
CA SER A 68 20.27 4.50 0.37
C SER A 68 21.58 4.87 1.09
N LYS A 69 22.70 4.27 0.70
CA LYS A 69 24.03 4.58 1.28
C LYS A 69 24.54 5.94 0.81
N PHE A 70 24.23 6.29 -0.43
CA PHE A 70 24.61 7.52 -1.09
C PHE A 70 23.38 8.19 -1.69
N CYS A 71 23.42 9.51 -1.82
CA CYS A 71 22.40 10.24 -2.54
C CYS A 71 22.46 9.91 -4.03
N ASN A 72 21.33 9.56 -4.62
CA ASN A 72 21.17 9.25 -6.05
C ASN A 72 21.34 10.46 -6.98
N GLU A 73 21.51 11.66 -6.41
CA GLU A 73 21.65 12.91 -7.16
C GLU A 73 23.06 13.50 -7.00
N CYS A 74 23.46 13.81 -5.77
CA CYS A 74 24.73 14.52 -5.52
C CYS A 74 25.87 13.61 -5.05
N GLY A 75 25.61 12.30 -4.92
CA GLY A 75 26.60 11.30 -4.48
C GLY A 75 27.04 11.40 -3.01
N SER A 76 26.55 12.36 -2.21
CA SER A 76 26.95 12.47 -0.81
C SER A 76 26.49 11.26 0.00
N GLN A 77 27.31 10.83 0.96
CA GLN A 77 26.94 9.78 1.90
C GLN A 77 25.72 10.23 2.73
N LEU A 78 24.70 9.38 2.77
CA LEU A 78 23.51 9.61 3.59
C LEU A 78 23.77 9.08 5.01
N PRO A 79 23.11 9.62 6.05
CA PRO A 79 23.23 9.11 7.40
C PRO A 79 22.67 7.68 7.46
N VAL A 80 23.54 6.68 7.34
CA VAL A 80 23.17 5.28 7.43
C VAL A 80 22.81 5.01 8.89
N GLN A 81 21.53 4.82 9.19
CA GLN A 81 21.16 4.18 10.43
C GLN A 81 21.70 2.75 10.38
N THR A 82 22.72 2.46 11.17
CA THR A 82 23.28 1.12 11.36
C THR A 82 22.26 0.26 12.09
N HIS A 83 21.25 -0.21 11.36
CA HIS A 83 20.41 -1.30 11.85
C HIS A 83 21.15 -2.61 11.58
N PRO A 84 21.23 -3.52 12.57
CA PRO A 84 21.82 -4.82 12.34
C PRO A 84 21.07 -5.52 11.20
N VAL A 85 21.82 -5.99 10.19
CA VAL A 85 21.27 -6.90 9.19
C VAL A 85 20.92 -8.17 9.94
N SER A 86 19.63 -8.39 10.22
CA SER A 86 19.20 -9.66 10.80
C SER A 86 19.47 -10.77 9.79
N PRO A 87 20.18 -11.85 10.16
CA PRO A 87 20.40 -12.98 9.26
C PRO A 87 19.12 -13.77 8.95
N ASN A 88 17.99 -13.43 9.59
CA ASN A 88 16.70 -14.06 9.36
C ASN A 88 15.94 -13.39 8.19
N PRO A 89 15.64 -14.12 7.08
CA PRO A 89 14.89 -13.61 5.93
C PRO A 89 13.50 -13.03 6.29
N GLU A 90 12.85 -13.56 7.33
CA GLU A 90 11.54 -13.10 7.79
C GLU A 90 11.62 -11.70 8.43
N ALA A 91 12.68 -11.45 9.20
CA ALA A 91 12.94 -10.14 9.79
C ALA A 91 13.22 -9.08 8.71
N GLU A 92 13.96 -9.46 7.65
CA GLU A 92 14.22 -8.57 6.53
C GLU A 92 12.95 -8.24 5.72
N HIS A 93 12.05 -9.21 5.52
CA HIS A 93 10.76 -8.97 4.88
C HIS A 93 9.89 -7.97 5.68
N ASN A 94 9.84 -8.12 7.01
CA ASN A 94 9.13 -7.19 7.90
C ASN A 94 9.73 -5.78 7.85
N LEU A 95 11.06 -5.67 7.81
CA LEU A 95 11.78 -4.39 7.66
C LEU A 95 11.46 -3.68 6.35
N ARG A 96 11.29 -4.41 5.23
CA ARG A 96 10.89 -3.84 3.93
C ARG A 96 9.41 -3.43 3.90
N GLN A 97 8.55 -4.13 4.64
CA GLN A 97 7.16 -3.69 4.83
C GLN A 97 7.07 -2.40 5.65
N ALA A 98 7.91 -2.23 6.68
CA ALA A 98 7.98 -1.01 7.48
C ALA A 98 8.42 0.24 6.67
N GLU A 99 9.06 0.06 5.50
CA GLU A 99 9.40 1.17 4.58
C GLU A 99 8.19 1.74 3.82
N HIS A 100 7.04 1.07 3.88
CA HIS A 100 5.80 1.53 3.26
C HIS A 100 4.88 2.09 4.34
N LYS A 101 4.35 3.28 4.08
CA LYS A 101 3.30 3.87 4.91
C LYS A 101 2.01 3.99 4.11
N ASP A 102 0.92 3.60 4.74
CA ASP A 102 -0.40 3.82 4.19
C ASP A 102 -0.70 5.32 4.15
N ILE A 103 -1.14 5.80 3.00
CA ILE A 103 -1.57 7.17 2.76
C ILE A 103 -2.94 7.40 3.40
N ALA A 104 -3.80 6.37 3.37
CA ALA A 104 -5.10 6.36 4.01
C ALA A 104 -5.28 5.03 4.73
N HIS A 105 -5.77 5.05 5.97
CA HIS A 105 -6.08 3.84 6.72
C HIS A 105 -7.29 4.07 7.62
N PRO A 106 -8.17 3.07 7.79
CA PRO A 106 -9.23 3.13 8.79
C PRO A 106 -8.62 3.10 10.19
N ILE A 107 -9.12 3.95 11.08
CA ILE A 107 -8.66 4.03 12.48
C ILE A 107 -9.23 2.86 13.30
N THR A 108 -10.49 2.50 13.06
CA THR A 108 -11.20 1.47 13.83
C THR A 108 -11.33 0.16 13.07
N ALA A 109 -11.38 -0.96 13.80
CA ALA A 109 -11.59 -2.29 13.23
C ALA A 109 -12.95 -2.38 12.49
N GLN A 110 -14.00 -1.79 13.06
CA GLN A 110 -15.33 -1.75 12.44
C GLN A 110 -15.29 -1.06 11.06
N ALA A 111 -14.60 0.08 10.94
CA ALA A 111 -14.45 0.77 9.67
C ALA A 111 -13.64 -0.07 8.68
N ARG A 112 -12.59 -0.76 9.13
CA ARG A 112 -11.80 -1.67 8.30
C ARG A 112 -12.66 -2.79 7.71
N GLU A 113 -13.44 -3.46 8.54
CA GLU A 113 -14.33 -4.55 8.11
C GLU A 113 -15.41 -4.05 7.15
N TYR A 114 -16.03 -2.90 7.46
CA TYR A 114 -17.01 -2.27 6.60
C TYR A 114 -16.46 -1.93 5.20
N ILE A 115 -15.30 -1.28 5.15
CA ILE A 115 -14.64 -0.92 3.88
C ILE A 115 -14.27 -2.19 3.11
N GLN A 116 -13.67 -3.17 3.78
CA GLN A 116 -13.28 -4.44 3.15
C GLN A 116 -14.48 -5.15 2.54
N LYS A 117 -15.56 -5.30 3.30
CA LYS A 117 -16.78 -5.96 2.81
C LYS A 117 -17.34 -5.24 1.58
N LYS A 118 -17.54 -3.91 1.66
CA LYS A 118 -18.09 -3.12 0.55
C LYS A 118 -17.29 -3.25 -0.74
N ILE A 119 -15.96 -3.25 -0.65
CA ILE A 119 -15.08 -3.37 -1.83
C ILE A 119 -15.11 -4.80 -2.39
N LEU A 120 -15.05 -5.82 -1.54
CA LEU A 120 -15.06 -7.22 -1.98
C LEU A 120 -16.40 -7.63 -2.60
N ASP A 121 -17.52 -7.16 -2.04
CA ASP A 121 -18.85 -7.37 -2.60
C ASP A 121 -18.95 -6.77 -4.02
N ALA A 122 -18.49 -5.53 -4.20
CA ALA A 122 -18.45 -4.87 -5.50
C ALA A 122 -17.53 -5.59 -6.50
N TYR A 123 -16.38 -6.07 -6.03
CA TYR A 123 -15.44 -6.86 -6.84
C TYR A 123 -16.07 -8.17 -7.34
N GLN A 124 -16.81 -8.87 -6.48
CA GLN A 124 -17.48 -10.12 -6.85
C GLN A 124 -18.57 -9.88 -7.90
N ILE A 125 -19.40 -8.85 -7.70
CA ILE A 125 -20.43 -8.45 -8.69
C ILE A 125 -19.80 -8.12 -10.04
N GLU A 126 -18.70 -7.38 -10.08
CA GLU A 126 -18.00 -7.09 -11.34
C GLU A 126 -17.35 -8.32 -11.96
N LYS A 127 -16.91 -9.28 -11.15
CA LYS A 127 -16.35 -10.54 -11.63
C LYS A 127 -17.42 -11.41 -12.29
N ASP A 128 -18.62 -11.46 -11.71
CA ASP A 128 -19.73 -12.30 -12.18
C ASP A 128 -20.46 -11.71 -13.41
N LYS A 129 -20.25 -10.43 -13.72
CA LYS A 129 -20.76 -9.78 -14.94
C LYS A 129 -19.99 -10.14 -16.21
N LYS A 130 -18.87 -10.85 -16.08
CA LYS A 130 -18.06 -11.37 -17.20
C LYS A 130 -18.34 -12.86 -17.38
#